data_AF-A0A368TNU9-F1
#
_entry.id   AF-A0A368TNU9-F1
#
_cell.length_a   1.000
_cell.length_b   1.000
_cell.length_c   1.000
_cell.angle_alpha   90.00
_cell.angle_beta   90.00
_cell.angle_gamma   90.00
#
_symmetry.space_group_name_H-M   'P 1'
#
loop_
_entity.id
_entity.type
_entity.pdbx_description
1 polymer ?
#
loop_
_entity_poly.entity_id
_entity_poly.type
_entity_poly.pdbx_seq_one_letter_code
_entity_poly.pdbx_strand_id
1 'polypeptide(L)'
;MSLLADCRDYCVFRVFDALRMSAEEIDDLVGDLIECRNMCSEWEHDIYGGFFFALAKLLSLEHKDKVQDFSSTDREAFEERWAKARSELGL
;
A
#
# COMPACT_ATOMS: atom_id res chain seq x y z
N MET A 1 -16.85 5.53 7.97
CA MET A 1 -15.88 4.68 7.26
C MET A 1 -14.65 4.53 8.14
N SER A 2 -13.96 3.39 8.07
CA SER A 2 -12.69 3.22 8.78
C SER A 2 -11.55 3.78 7.96
N LEU A 3 -10.51 4.28 8.63
CA LEU A 3 -9.29 4.81 8.04
C LEU A 3 -8.66 3.84 7.00
N LEU A 4 -8.70 2.54 7.31
CA LEU A 4 -8.24 1.43 6.45
C LEU A 4 -9.08 1.26 5.19
N ALA A 5 -10.40 1.48 5.25
CA ALA A 5 -11.26 1.39 4.07
C ALA A 5 -11.01 2.56 3.11
N ASP A 6 -10.80 3.77 3.64
CA ASP A 6 -10.45 4.94 2.84
C ASP A 6 -9.06 4.78 2.19
N CYS A 7 -8.08 4.23 2.93
CA CYS A 7 -6.75 3.90 2.42
C CYS A 7 -6.81 2.84 1.31
N ARG A 8 -7.60 1.79 1.50
CA ARG A 8 -7.82 0.72 0.51
C ARG A 8 -8.27 1.31 -0.83
N ASP A 9 -9.28 2.16 -0.83
CA ASP A 9 -9.85 2.72 -2.06
C ASP A 9 -8.85 3.63 -2.77
N TYR A 10 -8.05 4.40 -2.02
CA TYR A 10 -6.95 5.20 -2.58
C TYR A 10 -5.85 4.35 -3.23
N CYS A 11 -5.43 3.26 -2.58
CA CYS A 11 -4.42 2.36 -3.15
C CYS A 11 -4.87 1.75 -4.48
N VAL A 12 -6.16 1.47 -4.67
CA VAL A 12 -6.69 1.03 -5.98
C VAL A 12 -6.40 2.08 -7.06
N PHE A 13 -6.71 3.34 -6.81
CA PHE A 13 -6.47 4.42 -7.78
C PHE A 13 -4.98 4.56 -8.10
N ARG A 14 -4.13 4.57 -7.08
CA ARG A 14 -2.67 4.66 -7.26
C ARG A 14 -2.09 3.51 -8.07
N VAL A 15 -2.55 2.28 -7.84
CA VAL A 15 -2.11 1.10 -8.60
C VAL A 15 -2.54 1.20 -10.07
N PHE A 16 -3.77 1.65 -10.33
CA PHE A 16 -4.24 1.85 -11.71
C PHE A 16 -3.41 2.87 -12.50
N ASP A 17 -2.95 3.93 -11.84
CA ASP A 17 -2.06 4.91 -12.46
C ASP A 17 -0.65 4.35 -12.63
N ALA A 18 -0.13 3.64 -11.62
CA ALA A 18 1.17 3.00 -11.64
C ALA A 18 1.32 1.97 -12.76
N LEU A 19 0.27 1.25 -13.14
CA LEU A 19 0.27 0.35 -14.31
C LEU A 19 0.64 1.04 -15.64
N ARG A 20 0.65 2.38 -15.70
CA ARG A 20 1.03 3.18 -16.87
C ARG A 20 2.40 3.86 -16.72
N MET A 21 3.06 3.68 -15.58
CA MET A 21 4.32 4.34 -15.21
C MET A 21 5.55 3.46 -15.51
N SER A 22 6.75 4.03 -15.35
CA SER A 22 8.00 3.27 -15.49
C SER A 22 8.31 2.45 -14.23
N ALA A 23 9.07 1.35 -14.37
CA ALA A 23 9.37 0.44 -13.25
C ALA A 23 10.07 1.14 -12.06
N GLU A 24 10.94 2.11 -12.33
CA GLU A 24 11.68 2.88 -11.32
C GLU A 24 10.76 3.76 -10.44
N GLU A 25 9.59 4.15 -10.96
CA GLU A 25 8.61 4.98 -10.26
C GLU A 25 7.63 4.17 -9.40
N ILE A 26 7.67 2.84 -9.49
CA ILE A 26 6.66 1.94 -8.92
C ILE A 26 7.20 1.20 -7.68
N ASP A 27 8.52 1.13 -7.49
CA ASP A 27 9.15 0.49 -6.34
C ASP A 27 8.66 1.06 -5.00
N ASP A 28 8.55 2.39 -4.89
CA ASP A 28 8.04 3.05 -3.67
C ASP A 28 6.58 2.64 -3.38
N LEU A 29 5.74 2.55 -4.41
CA LEU A 29 4.34 2.15 -4.25
C LEU A 29 4.21 0.67 -3.85
N VAL A 30 5.06 -0.20 -4.39
CA VAL A 30 5.12 -1.61 -3.97
C VAL A 30 5.53 -1.70 -2.51
N GLY A 31 6.51 -0.91 -2.06
CA GLY A 31 6.90 -0.80 -0.66
C GLY A 31 5.74 -0.41 0.25
N ASP A 32 5.03 0.67 -0.08
CA ASP A 32 3.86 1.15 0.67
C ASP A 32 2.75 0.08 0.78
N LEU A 33 2.49 -0.67 -0.30
CA LEU A 33 1.47 -1.74 -0.30
C LEU A 33 1.87 -2.92 0.59
N ILE A 34 3.15 -3.31 0.59
CA ILE A 34 3.64 -4.38 1.48
C ILE A 34 3.62 -3.93 2.94
N GLU A 35 3.94 -2.66 3.21
CA GLU A 35 3.81 -2.06 4.54
C GLU A 35 2.35 -2.17 5.04
N CYS A 36 1.39 -1.75 4.22
CA CYS A 36 -0.04 -1.89 4.53
C CYS A 36 -0.47 -3.35 4.76
N ARG A 37 0.08 -4.30 4.00
CA ARG A 37 -0.17 -5.73 4.18
C ARG A 37 0.29 -6.22 5.54
N ASN A 38 1.51 -5.87 5.94
CA ASN A 38 2.10 -6.34 7.21
C ASN A 38 1.31 -5.82 8.39
N MET A 39 0.93 -4.55 8.35
CA MET A 39 0.10 -3.93 9.36
C MET A 39 -1.28 -4.57 9.49
N CYS A 40 -1.93 -4.90 8.36
CA CYS A 40 -3.18 -5.63 8.39
C CYS A 40 -3.04 -7.02 9.03
N SER A 41 -1.91 -7.70 8.81
CA SER A 41 -1.63 -8.99 9.45
C SER A 41 -1.39 -8.85 10.95
N GLU A 42 -0.69 -7.80 11.39
CA GLU A 42 -0.45 -7.53 12.82
C GLU A 42 -1.74 -7.17 13.58
N TRP A 43 -2.74 -6.60 12.89
CA TRP A 43 -4.01 -6.19 13.50
C TRP A 43 -5.17 -7.17 13.25
N GLU A 44 -4.86 -8.41 12.87
CA GLU A 44 -5.86 -9.47 12.60
C GLU A 44 -6.91 -9.06 11.54
N HIS A 45 -6.48 -8.26 10.57
CA HIS A 45 -7.26 -7.74 9.44
C HIS A 45 -6.88 -8.45 8.12
N ASP A 46 -6.81 -9.78 8.15
CA ASP A 46 -6.29 -10.62 7.06
C ASP A 46 -6.92 -10.37 5.69
N ILE A 47 -8.21 -10.01 5.64
CA ILE A 47 -8.91 -9.67 4.38
C ILE A 47 -8.25 -8.46 3.69
N TYR A 48 -7.91 -7.42 4.45
CA TYR A 48 -7.24 -6.23 3.92
C TYR A 48 -5.76 -6.52 3.63
N GLY A 49 -5.12 -7.37 4.43
CA GLY A 49 -3.75 -7.83 4.17
C GLY A 49 -3.62 -8.57 2.83
N GLY A 50 -4.56 -9.47 2.54
CA GLY A 50 -4.64 -10.18 1.26
C GLY A 50 -4.88 -9.25 0.07
N PHE A 51 -5.67 -8.19 0.26
CA PHE A 51 -5.90 -7.16 -0.75
C PHE A 51 -4.62 -6.39 -1.11
N PHE A 52 -3.90 -5.83 -0.12
CA PHE A 52 -2.68 -5.07 -0.38
C PHE A 52 -1.57 -5.94 -0.97
N PHE A 53 -1.46 -7.20 -0.51
CA PHE A 53 -0.57 -8.19 -1.12
C PHE A 53 -0.86 -8.42 -2.61
N ALA A 54 -2.14 -8.58 -2.98
CA ALA A 54 -2.53 -8.82 -4.36
C ALA A 54 -2.16 -7.63 -5.27
N LEU A 55 -2.33 -6.40 -4.78
CA LEU A 55 -1.93 -5.18 -5.51
C LEU A 55 -0.41 -5.08 -5.68
N ALA A 56 0.36 -5.31 -4.61
CA ALA A 56 1.82 -5.31 -4.69
C ALA A 56 2.31 -6.35 -5.69
N LYS A 57 1.76 -7.58 -5.61
CA LYS A 57 2.10 -8.67 -6.53
C LYS A 57 1.74 -8.36 -7.98
N LEU A 58 0.62 -7.69 -8.22
CA LEU A 58 0.20 -7.29 -9.57
C LEU A 58 1.20 -6.30 -10.18
N LEU A 59 1.62 -5.27 -9.42
CA LEU A 59 2.64 -4.33 -9.87
C LEU A 59 4.01 -4.98 -10.07
N SER A 60 4.46 -5.83 -9.14
CA SER A 60 5.74 -6.53 -9.28
C SER A 60 5.78 -7.48 -10.49
N LEU A 61 4.65 -8.11 -10.84
CA LEU A 61 4.55 -8.97 -12.03
C LEU A 61 4.59 -8.17 -13.33
N GLU A 62 3.95 -7.02 -13.37
CA GLU A 62 3.93 -6.14 -14.55
C GLU A 62 5.30 -5.50 -14.80
N HIS A 63 6.06 -5.19 -13.73
CA HIS A 63 7.32 -4.45 -13.81
C HIS A 63 8.59 -5.29 -13.58
N LYS A 64 8.46 -6.61 -13.41
CA LYS A 64 9.53 -7.63 -13.51
C LYS A 64 10.79 -7.43 -12.63
N ASP A 65 10.70 -6.79 -11.47
CA ASP A 65 11.79 -6.90 -10.50
C ASP A 65 11.36 -6.83 -9.02
N LYS A 66 12.08 -7.64 -8.23
CA LYS A 66 12.21 -7.71 -6.76
C LYS A 66 10.95 -7.64 -5.88
N VAL A 67 10.54 -8.80 -5.39
CA VAL A 67 9.80 -8.92 -4.12
C VAL A 67 10.76 -8.54 -2.99
N GLN A 68 10.65 -7.32 -2.48
CA GLN A 68 11.41 -6.89 -1.30
C GLN A 68 10.71 -7.36 -0.02
N ASP A 69 11.52 -7.88 0.91
CA ASP A 69 11.10 -8.36 2.22
C ASP A 69 11.30 -7.22 3.23
N PHE A 70 10.22 -6.78 3.87
CA PHE A 70 10.21 -5.65 4.79
C PHE A 70 9.60 -6.06 6.13
N SER A 71 10.36 -5.84 7.20
CA SER A 71 10.00 -6.16 8.58
C SER A 71 9.21 -5.04 9.26
N SER A 72 8.17 -5.44 9.99
CA SER A 72 7.28 -4.74 10.95
C SER A 72 7.27 -3.21 10.99
N THR A 73 6.07 -2.64 10.85
CA THR A 73 5.82 -1.20 10.92
C THR A 73 4.93 -0.85 12.11
N ASP A 74 5.31 0.22 12.81
CA ASP A 74 4.58 0.78 13.95
C ASP A 74 3.27 1.50 13.53
N ARG A 75 2.21 1.29 14.31
CA ARG A 75 0.86 1.78 14.04
C ARG A 75 0.75 3.30 14.04
N GLU A 76 1.35 3.96 15.03
CA GLU A 76 1.28 5.42 15.16
C GLU A 76 1.90 6.10 13.94
N ALA A 77 3.02 5.57 13.45
CA ALA A 77 3.70 6.09 12.27
C ALA A 77 2.83 6.03 11.00
N PHE A 78 2.05 4.95 10.83
CA PHE A 78 1.10 4.86 9.71
C PHE A 78 -0.06 5.82 9.85
N GLU A 79 -0.68 5.90 11.03
CA GLU A 79 -1.82 6.80 11.25
C GLU A 79 -1.40 8.26 11.00
N GLU A 80 -0.18 8.64 11.40
CA GLU A 80 0.40 9.96 11.12
C GLU A 80 0.65 10.19 9.62
N ARG A 81 1.33 9.25 8.93
CA ARG A 81 1.59 9.34 7.49
C ARG A 81 0.29 9.43 6.68
N TRP A 82 -0.70 8.61 7.03
CA TRP A 82 -1.98 8.60 6.35
C TRP A 82 -2.79 9.87 6.64
N ALA A 83 -2.82 10.35 7.88
CA ALA A 83 -3.49 11.61 8.22
C ALA A 83 -2.89 12.79 7.44
N LYS A 84 -1.57 12.82 7.30
CA LYS A 84 -0.87 13.83 6.49
C LYS A 84 -1.24 13.73 5.00
N ALA A 85 -1.14 12.54 4.40
CA ALA A 85 -1.48 12.32 2.99
C ALA A 85 -2.94 12.70 2.70
N ARG A 86 -3.86 12.32 3.60
CA ARG A 86 -5.28 12.68 3.51
C ARG A 86 -5.49 14.20 3.51
N SER A 87 -4.78 14.92 4.38
CA SER A 87 -4.82 16.39 4.42
C SER A 87 -4.27 17.03 3.14
N GLU A 88 -3.19 16.51 2.57
CA GLU A 88 -2.59 17.03 1.33
C GLU A 88 -3.48 16.79 0.10
N LEU A 89 -4.29 15.73 0.14
CA LEU A 89 -5.24 15.36 -0.91
C LEU A 89 -6.63 16.01 -0.75
N GLY A 90 -6.91 16.68 0.37
CA GLY A 90 -8.20 17.32 0.65
C GLY A 90 -9.35 16.34 0.96
N LEU A 91 -9.03 15.17 1.53
CA LEU A 91 -9.97 14.08 1.86
C LEU A 91 -10.46 14.09 3.32
#